data_AF-A0A0V1HJH0-F1
#
_entry.id   AF-A0A0V1HJH0-F1
#
_cell.length_a   1.000
_cell.length_b   1.000
_cell.length_c   1.000
_cell.angle_alpha   90.00
_cell.angle_beta   90.00
_cell.angle_gamma   90.00
#
_symmetry.space_group_name_H-M   'P 1'
#
loop_
_entity.id
_entity.type
_entity.pdbx_description
1 polymer ?
#
loop_
_entity_poly.entity_id
_entity_poly.type
_entity_poly.pdbx_seq_one_letter_code
_entity_poly.pdbx_strand_id
1 'polypeptide(L)'
;MAPIRIVSDKFGSNCRESYSSDIQLCVDEQLLPFRGRCPFKVYIKSKRHRYGIKIWTLCDTVTMYVWNFQVYCGKISPRPEKDQGRRVVLDLVQGPGKGYGVTTDNVFTSLAL
;
A
#
# COMPACT_ATOMS: atom_id res chain seq x y z
N MET A 1 2.81 -18.47 4.14
CA MET A 1 2.05 -17.34 3.55
C MET A 1 1.12 -16.78 4.62
N ALA A 2 0.91 -15.46 4.69
CA ALA A 2 0.00 -14.88 5.70
C ALA A 2 -1.46 -15.28 5.39
N PRO A 3 -2.28 -15.65 6.40
CA PRO A 3 -3.65 -16.15 6.17
C PRO A 3 -4.58 -15.20 5.41
N ILE A 4 -4.29 -13.89 5.44
CA ILE A 4 -5.12 -12.85 4.82
C ILE A 4 -4.85 -12.65 3.33
N ARG A 5 -3.75 -13.19 2.79
CA ARG A 5 -3.25 -12.81 1.47
C ARG A 5 -4.25 -13.10 0.35
N ILE A 6 -4.90 -14.27 0.39
CA ILE A 6 -5.91 -14.67 -0.61
C ILE A 6 -7.07 -13.66 -0.62
N VAL A 7 -7.55 -13.26 0.56
CA VAL A 7 -8.67 -12.33 0.70
C VAL A 7 -8.26 -10.92 0.29
N SER A 8 -7.08 -10.44 0.71
CA SER A 8 -6.59 -9.12 0.35
C SER A 8 -6.38 -8.98 -1.15
N ASP A 9 -5.80 -10.00 -1.79
CA ASP A 9 -5.50 -9.96 -3.22
C ASP A 9 -6.82 -9.99 -4.04
N LYS A 10 -7.80 -10.78 -3.60
CA LYS A 10 -9.14 -10.79 -4.21
C LYS A 10 -9.85 -9.44 -4.05
N PHE A 11 -9.81 -8.85 -2.86
CA PHE A 11 -10.42 -7.53 -2.63
C PHE A 11 -9.74 -6.43 -3.46
N GLY A 12 -8.41 -6.45 -3.57
CA GLY A 12 -7.67 -5.51 -4.41
C GLY A 12 -7.97 -5.66 -5.91
N SER A 13 -8.21 -6.89 -6.41
CA SER A 13 -8.69 -7.09 -7.78
C SER A 13 -10.05 -6.46 -8.00
N ASN A 14 -10.99 -6.74 -7.09
CA ASN A 14 -12.34 -6.19 -7.19
C ASN A 14 -12.34 -4.65 -7.17
N CYS A 15 -11.49 -4.00 -6.36
CA CYS A 15 -11.36 -2.54 -6.35
C CYS A 15 -10.97 -1.99 -7.73
N ARG A 16 -9.96 -2.59 -8.37
CA ARG A 16 -9.48 -2.16 -9.70
C ARG A 16 -10.50 -2.40 -10.81
N GLU A 17 -11.26 -3.49 -10.71
CA GLU A 17 -12.29 -3.86 -11.71
C GLU A 17 -13.57 -3.04 -11.56
N SER A 18 -13.86 -2.54 -10.36
CA SER A 18 -15.11 -1.83 -10.07
C SER A 18 -15.08 -0.34 -10.37
N TYR A 19 -13.89 0.24 -10.60
CA TYR A 19 -13.73 1.68 -10.74
C TYR A 19 -12.58 2.08 -11.67
N SER A 20 -12.87 2.94 -12.64
CA SER A 20 -11.87 3.64 -13.45
C SER A 20 -11.51 4.94 -12.74
N SER A 21 -10.25 5.08 -12.33
CA SER A 21 -9.77 6.27 -11.63
C SER A 21 -9.55 7.46 -12.56
N ASP A 22 -9.50 8.64 -11.96
CA ASP A 22 -8.96 9.85 -12.55
C ASP A 22 -7.44 9.75 -12.77
N ILE A 23 -6.88 10.69 -13.54
CA ILE A 23 -5.47 10.72 -13.92
C ILE A 23 -4.52 11.00 -12.74
N GLN A 24 -5.01 11.56 -11.63
CA GLN A 24 -4.19 11.87 -10.46
C GLN A 24 -4.39 10.87 -9.33
N LEU A 25 -3.34 10.10 -9.04
CA LEU A 25 -3.31 9.09 -7.98
C LEU A 25 -2.32 9.46 -6.88
N CYS A 26 -2.50 8.88 -5.70
CA CYS A 26 -1.62 9.07 -4.55
C CYS A 26 -1.25 7.73 -3.90
N VAL A 27 0.04 7.50 -3.63
CA VAL A 27 0.53 6.38 -2.82
C VAL A 27 0.90 6.87 -1.43
N ASP A 28 0.35 6.19 -0.41
CA ASP A 28 0.64 6.48 1.00
C ASP A 28 0.53 5.21 1.87
N GLU A 29 0.89 5.34 3.15
CA GLU A 29 0.70 4.35 4.20
C GLU A 29 -0.49 4.65 5.13
N GLN A 30 -1.41 3.69 5.20
CA GLN A 30 -2.44 3.61 6.22
C GLN A 30 -2.03 2.66 7.35
N LEU A 31 -2.32 3.05 8.59
CA LEU A 31 -2.11 2.20 9.77
C LEU A 31 -3.45 1.87 10.41
N LEU A 32 -3.92 0.63 10.23
CA LEU A 32 -5.15 0.15 10.85
C LEU A 32 -4.88 -0.20 12.31
N PRO A 33 -5.47 0.51 13.30
CA PRO A 33 -5.19 0.28 14.71
C PRO A 33 -5.51 -1.16 15.12
N PHE A 34 -4.52 -1.87 15.66
CA PHE A 34 -4.70 -3.24 16.10
C PHE A 34 -3.74 -3.57 17.24
N ARG A 35 -4.27 -4.11 18.35
CA ARG A 35 -3.50 -4.41 19.57
C ARG A 35 -3.30 -5.90 19.84
N GLY A 36 -4.03 -6.77 19.15
CA GLY A 36 -3.93 -8.23 19.33
C GLY A 36 -2.55 -8.80 18.95
N ARG A 37 -2.41 -10.11 19.18
CA ARG A 37 -1.23 -10.86 18.72
C ARG A 37 -1.35 -11.09 17.22
N CYS A 38 -0.46 -10.47 16.45
CA CYS A 38 -0.38 -10.65 15.02
C CYS A 38 1.10 -10.58 14.61
N PRO A 39 1.63 -11.56 13.87
CA PRO A 39 3.05 -11.62 13.49
C PRO A 39 3.54 -10.43 12.66
N PHE A 40 2.63 -9.73 11.97
CA PHE A 40 2.94 -8.60 11.08
C PHE A 40 2.37 -7.26 11.58
N LYS A 41 2.03 -7.19 12.87
CA LYS A 41 1.75 -5.92 13.54
C LYS A 41 3.01 -5.05 13.54
N VAL A 42 2.87 -3.79 13.18
CA VAL A 42 3.96 -2.81 13.17
C VAL A 42 3.79 -1.77 14.28
N TYR A 43 4.89 -1.11 14.60
CA TYR A 43 4.92 0.10 15.41
C TYR A 43 5.40 1.28 14.55
N ILE A 44 4.62 2.35 14.46
CA ILE A 44 5.01 3.60 13.77
C ILE A 44 4.91 4.76 14.76
N LYS A 45 6.06 5.31 15.15
CA LYS A 45 6.18 6.32 16.22
C LYS A 45 5.38 7.59 15.93
N SER A 46 5.31 8.01 14.66
CA SER A 46 4.70 9.26 14.21
C SER A 46 3.18 9.22 14.14
N LYS A 47 2.53 8.04 14.10
CA LYS A 47 1.07 7.92 13.97
C LYS A 47 0.38 7.99 15.34
N ARG A 48 -0.83 8.58 15.39
CA ARG A 48 -1.65 8.72 16.62
C ARG A 48 -1.87 7.36 17.31
N HIS A 49 -2.28 6.36 16.55
CA HIS A 49 -2.34 4.97 17.00
C HIS A 49 -1.06 4.25 16.57
N ARG A 50 -0.09 4.14 17.48
CA ARG A 50 1.26 3.68 17.10
C ARG A 50 1.36 2.21 16.72
N TYR A 51 0.42 1.36 17.16
CA TYR A 51 0.42 -0.08 16.88
C TYR A 51 -0.74 -0.44 15.95
N GLY A 52 -0.43 -1.18 14.89
CA GLY A 52 -1.45 -1.59 13.92
C GLY A 52 -0.94 -2.48 12.80
N ILE A 53 -1.84 -2.75 11.85
CA ILE A 53 -1.52 -3.41 10.59
C ILE A 53 -1.25 -2.31 9.56
N LYS A 54 -0.07 -2.33 8.95
CA LYS A 54 0.30 -1.38 7.90
C LYS A 54 -0.26 -1.84 6.56
N ILE A 55 -0.87 -0.90 5.84
CA ILE A 55 -1.44 -1.09 4.52
C ILE A 55 -0.88 0.03 3.64
N TRP A 56 -0.35 -0.34 2.49
CA TRP A 56 0.00 0.63 1.45
C TRP A 56 -1.19 0.77 0.52
N THR A 57 -1.55 1.99 0.16
CA THR A 57 -2.74 2.29 -0.64
C THR A 57 -2.38 3.17 -1.83
N LEU A 58 -2.98 2.89 -2.97
CA LEU A 58 -3.02 3.75 -4.14
C LEU A 58 -4.45 4.29 -4.26
N CYS A 59 -4.60 5.58 -4.04
CA CYS A 59 -5.90 6.24 -3.98
C CYS A 59 -6.06 7.24 -5.13
N ASP A 60 -7.27 7.28 -5.67
CA ASP A 60 -7.74 8.38 -6.52
C ASP A 60 -7.83 9.67 -5.70
N THR A 61 -7.24 10.75 -6.17
CA THR A 61 -7.17 12.02 -5.43
C THR A 61 -8.40 12.90 -5.56
N VAL A 62 -9.31 12.60 -6.48
CA VAL A 62 -10.57 13.33 -6.69
C VAL A 62 -11.68 12.69 -5.86
N THR A 63 -11.79 11.37 -5.92
CA THR A 63 -12.89 10.62 -5.28
C THR A 63 -12.50 9.98 -3.95
N MET A 64 -11.21 9.97 -3.60
CA MET A 64 -10.66 9.26 -2.44
C MET A 64 -10.88 7.74 -2.51
N TYR A 65 -11.16 7.20 -3.70
CA TYR A 65 -11.35 5.78 -3.89
C TYR A 65 -10.01 5.03 -3.79
N VAL A 66 -9.96 3.96 -2.99
CA VAL A 66 -8.79 3.08 -2.92
C VAL A 66 -8.79 2.18 -4.17
N TRP A 67 -8.03 2.58 -5.18
CA TRP A 67 -7.95 1.86 -6.44
C TRP A 67 -7.18 0.55 -6.30
N ASN A 68 -6.07 0.55 -5.55
CA ASN A 68 -5.30 -0.65 -5.23
C ASN A 68 -4.67 -0.54 -3.84
N PHE A 69 -4.32 -1.67 -3.22
CA PHE A 69 -3.66 -1.68 -1.91
C PHE A 69 -2.86 -2.97 -1.69
N GLN A 70 -1.94 -2.93 -0.73
CA GLN A 70 -1.15 -4.07 -0.32
C GLN A 70 -0.99 -4.10 1.21
N VAL A 71 -1.33 -5.23 1.84
CA VAL A 71 -1.16 -5.42 3.28
C VAL A 71 0.28 -5.83 3.58
N TYR A 72 0.96 -5.11 4.47
CA TYR A 72 2.27 -5.50 4.96
C TYR A 72 2.16 -6.74 5.86
N CYS A 73 2.70 -7.85 5.39
CA CYS A 73 2.65 -9.15 6.07
C CYS A 73 3.97 -9.52 6.75
N GLY A 74 4.82 -8.54 7.07
CA GLY A 74 6.14 -8.78 7.65
C GLY A 74 7.24 -8.94 6.59
N LYS A 75 8.43 -9.35 7.04
CA LYS A 75 9.58 -9.55 6.17
C LYS A 75 9.42 -10.82 5.35
N ILE A 76 9.66 -10.73 4.03
CA ILE A 76 9.65 -11.88 3.12
C ILE A 76 10.94 -12.70 3.26
N SER A 77 12.04 -12.07 3.68
CA SER A 77 13.34 -12.70 3.89
C SER A 77 13.94 -12.32 5.25
N PRO A 78 14.91 -13.09 5.78
CA PRO A 78 15.62 -12.70 7.00
C PRO A 78 16.41 -11.39 6.85
N ARG A 79 16.70 -10.95 5.61
CA ARG A 79 17.38 -9.69 5.34
C ARG A 79 16.38 -8.53 5.28
N PRO A 80 16.78 -7.31 5.72
CA PRO A 80 16.01 -6.10 5.47
C PRO A 80 15.73 -5.97 3.97
N GLU A 81 14.49 -5.67 3.63
CA GLU A 81 14.12 -5.34 2.26
C GLU A 81 14.78 -4.02 1.86
N LYS A 82 15.48 -4.01 0.73
CA LYS A 82 16.01 -2.78 0.13
C LYS A 82 14.98 -2.20 -0.83
N ASP A 83 14.91 -0.86 -0.90
CA ASP A 83 14.05 -0.12 -1.83
C ASP A 83 12.57 -0.48 -1.75
N GLN A 84 12.09 -0.77 -0.53
CA GLN A 84 10.69 -1.12 -0.27
C GLN A 84 9.72 -0.07 -0.83
N GLY A 85 10.02 1.23 -0.68
CA GLY A 85 9.19 2.31 -1.20
C GLY A 85 8.98 2.20 -2.72
N ARG A 86 10.08 2.12 -3.48
CA ARG A 86 10.04 1.96 -4.94
C ARG A 86 9.27 0.72 -5.36
N ARG A 87 9.53 -0.43 -4.71
CA ARG A 87 8.85 -1.69 -5.00
C ARG A 87 7.35 -1.60 -4.74
N VAL A 88 6.94 -1.02 -3.60
CA VAL A 88 5.52 -0.78 -3.27
C VAL A 88 4.85 0.06 -4.35
N VAL A 89 5.46 1.19 -4.74
CA VAL A 89 4.87 2.08 -5.76
C VAL A 89 4.67 1.32 -7.06
N LEU A 90 5.72 0.67 -7.57
CA LEU A 90 5.66 -0.08 -8.83
C LEU A 90 4.65 -1.24 -8.80
N ASP A 91 4.49 -1.92 -7.66
CA ASP A 91 3.47 -2.96 -7.51
C ASP A 91 2.05 -2.38 -7.54
N LEU A 92 1.83 -1.26 -6.86
CA LEU A 92 0.50 -0.67 -6.73
C LEU A 92 -0.01 -0.05 -8.04
N VAL A 93 0.88 0.59 -8.81
CA VAL A 93 0.53 1.28 -10.07
C VAL A 93 0.42 0.35 -11.27
N GLN A 94 0.51 -0.97 -11.08
CA GLN A 94 0.27 -1.93 -12.17
C GLN A 94 -1.23 -1.95 -12.55
N GLY A 95 -1.55 -1.37 -13.71
CA GLY A 95 -2.85 -1.51 -14.35
C GLY A 95 -3.50 -0.25 -14.94
N PRO A 96 -3.38 0.98 -14.37
CA PRO A 96 -4.08 2.16 -14.89
C PRO A 96 -3.68 2.51 -16.33
N GLY A 97 -2.46 2.15 -16.75
CA GLY A 97 -1.91 2.43 -18.07
C GLY A 97 -0.95 3.62 -18.04
N LYS A 98 -0.84 4.34 -19.17
CA LYS A 98 -0.01 5.54 -19.31
C LYS A 98 -0.84 6.81 -19.11
N GLY A 99 -0.19 7.91 -18.76
CA GLY A 99 -0.82 9.23 -18.65
C GLY A 99 -1.33 9.60 -17.25
N TYR A 100 -1.06 8.77 -16.25
CA TYR A 100 -1.38 9.05 -14.85
C TYR A 100 -0.23 9.77 -14.15
N GLY A 101 -0.57 10.75 -13.30
CA GLY A 101 0.31 11.33 -12.30
C GLY A 101 0.20 10.56 -10.98
N VAL A 102 1.33 10.26 -10.35
CA VAL A 102 1.36 9.59 -9.04
C VAL A 102 2.09 10.48 -8.05
N THR A 103 1.36 10.95 -7.04
CA THR A 103 1.93 11.70 -5.92
C THR A 103 2.32 10.71 -4.82
N THR A 104 3.50 10.90 -4.22
CA THR A 104 3.97 10.04 -3.12
C THR A 104 4.71 10.87 -2.08
N ASP A 105 4.83 10.35 -0.86
CA ASP A 105 5.66 10.98 0.18
C ASP A 105 7.17 10.68 -0.01
N ASN A 106 7.99 11.15 0.93
CA ASN A 106 9.44 10.95 0.90
C ASN A 106 9.88 9.49 1.16
N VAL A 107 9.04 8.65 1.75
CA VAL A 107 9.33 7.21 1.97
C VAL A 107 9.25 6.46 0.65
N PHE A 108 8.39 6.92 -0.27
CA PHE A 108 8.16 6.28 -1.58
C PHE A 108 8.92 6.94 -2.73
N THR A 109 9.40 8.19 -2.56
CA THR A 109 10.10 8.94 -3.60
C THR A 109 11.60 8.58 -3.69
N SER A 110 12.09 8.26 -4.89
CA SER A 110 13.51 8.09 -5.17
C SER A 110 13.84 8.42 -6.63
N LEU A 111 15.08 8.79 -6.94
CA LEU A 111 15.51 9.07 -8.33
C LEU A 111 15.46 7.84 -9.26
N ALA A 112 15.48 6.64 -8.70
CA ALA A 112 15.44 5.39 -9.45
C ALA A 112 14.02 4.84 -9.66
N LEU A 113 13.00 5.57 -9.19
CA LEU A 113 11.58 5.32 -9.45
C LEU A 113 11.21 5.93 -10.80
#